data_AF-A0A356C0V8-F1
#
_entry.id   AF-A0A356C0V8-F1
#
_cell.length_a   1.000
_cell.length_b   1.000
_cell.length_c   1.000
_cell.angle_alpha   90.00
_cell.angle_beta   90.00
_cell.angle_gamma   90.00
#
_symmetry.space_group_name_H-M   'P 1'
#
loop_
_entity.id
_entity.type
_entity.pdbx_description
1 polymer ?
#
loop_
_entity_poly.entity_id
_entity_poly.type
_entity_poly.pdbx_seq_one_letter_code
_entity_poly.pdbx_strand_id
1 'polypeptide(L)'
;MKEIRDKLCELASTYEEQLLLYRRIGEVGSGEQDLIRENRLERLLQVLKDKEILLKQAGEFEQRIKLLQKQLADHFDLAIFSLPQLKLVAPAYYQEEIEALEATVAKLLPVLEILEEQERSNEASLNQYLEASQGPKTKKTQIRLAGRAYG
;
A
#
# COMPACT_ATOMS: atom_id res chain seq x y z
N MET A 1 -1.19 -12.17 -29.87
CA MET A 1 -0.98 -13.13 -28.76
C MET A 1 0.13 -12.71 -27.80
N LYS A 2 1.33 -12.31 -28.26
CA LYS A 2 2.41 -11.81 -27.38
C LYS A 2 1.98 -10.62 -26.50
N GLU A 3 1.26 -9.68 -27.10
CA GLU A 3 0.82 -8.46 -26.41
C GLU A 3 -0.01 -8.68 -25.13
N ILE A 4 -0.87 -9.71 -25.09
CA ILE A 4 -1.68 -10.00 -23.89
C ILE A 4 -0.87 -10.74 -22.83
N ARG A 5 0.05 -11.61 -23.25
CA ARG A 5 1.02 -12.22 -22.35
C ARG A 5 1.87 -11.13 -21.69
N ASP A 6 2.34 -10.19 -22.49
CA ASP A 6 3.15 -9.06 -22.01
C ASP A 6 2.36 -8.22 -21.00
N LYS A 7 1.05 -7.98 -21.22
CA LYS A 7 0.18 -7.29 -20.26
C LYS A 7 -0.06 -8.06 -18.95
N LEU A 8 -0.17 -9.40 -19.02
CA LEU A 8 -0.28 -10.23 -17.81
C LEU A 8 1.01 -10.18 -16.99
N CYS A 9 2.16 -10.29 -17.66
CA CYS A 9 3.47 -10.13 -17.04
C CYS A 9 3.64 -8.71 -16.47
N GLU A 10 3.26 -7.68 -17.21
CA GLU A 10 3.31 -6.29 -16.75
C GLU A 10 2.43 -6.06 -15.52
N LEU A 11 1.22 -6.65 -15.50
CA LEU A 11 0.34 -6.57 -14.35
C LEU A 11 0.96 -7.27 -13.12
N ALA A 12 1.55 -8.45 -13.31
CA ALA A 12 2.25 -9.16 -12.24
C ALA A 12 3.43 -8.34 -11.69
N SER A 13 4.28 -7.80 -12.57
CA SER A 13 5.41 -6.94 -12.17
C SER A 13 4.94 -5.66 -11.47
N THR A 14 3.84 -5.05 -11.93
CA THR A 14 3.29 -3.85 -11.29
C THR A 14 2.81 -4.16 -9.86
N TYR A 15 2.20 -5.32 -9.63
CA TYR A 15 1.84 -5.76 -8.28
C TYR A 15 3.06 -6.09 -7.41
N GLU A 16 4.13 -6.65 -7.98
CA GLU A 16 5.38 -6.87 -7.25
C GLU A 16 6.04 -5.55 -6.82
N GLU A 17 6.08 -4.56 -7.71
CA GLU A 17 6.59 -3.21 -7.41
C GLU A 17 5.74 -2.53 -6.32
N GLN A 18 4.41 -2.62 -6.42
CA GLN A 18 3.50 -2.12 -5.39
C GLN A 18 3.74 -2.81 -4.04
N LEU A 19 4.01 -4.11 -4.04
CA LEU A 19 4.29 -4.89 -2.84
C LEU A 19 5.62 -4.48 -2.18
N LEU A 20 6.67 -4.23 -2.98
CA LEU A 20 7.94 -3.70 -2.49
C LEU A 20 7.77 -2.32 -1.86
N LEU A 21 6.95 -1.47 -2.49
CA LEU A 21 6.64 -0.15 -1.98
C LEU A 21 5.89 -0.23 -0.64
N TYR A 22 4.88 -1.10 -0.52
CA TYR A 22 4.17 -1.33 0.74
C TYR A 22 5.08 -1.83 1.86
N ARG A 23 5.99 -2.76 1.56
CA ARG A 23 7.00 -3.19 2.54
C ARG A 23 7.87 -2.01 3.01
N ARG A 24 8.29 -1.16 2.08
CA ARG A 24 9.09 0.03 2.41
C ARG A 24 8.32 1.05 3.25
N ILE A 25 7.02 1.23 3.01
CA ILE A 25 6.15 2.03 3.87
C ILE A 25 6.12 1.47 5.30
N GLY A 26 6.02 0.15 5.44
CA GLY A 26 6.03 -0.54 6.73
C GLY A 26 7.36 -0.35 7.46
N GLU A 27 8.48 -0.53 6.76
CA GLU A 27 9.83 -0.30 7.30
C GLU A 27 10.01 1.14 7.82
N VAL A 28 9.63 2.13 7.03
CA VAL A 28 9.71 3.56 7.40
C VAL A 28 8.82 3.85 8.61
N GLY A 29 7.62 3.24 8.67
CA GLY A 29 6.71 3.43 9.79
C GLY A 29 7.05 2.66 11.06
N SER A 30 7.97 1.69 11.02
CA SER A 30 8.16 0.72 12.13
C SER A 30 8.75 1.38 13.38
N GLY A 31 9.44 2.51 13.21
CA GLY A 31 10.02 3.29 14.30
C GLY A 31 9.14 4.44 14.81
N GLU A 32 7.92 4.62 14.30
CA GLU A 32 7.06 5.76 14.68
C GLU A 32 6.71 5.73 16.18
N GLN A 33 6.44 4.54 16.73
CA GLN A 33 6.12 4.38 18.15
C GLN A 33 7.26 4.81 19.06
N ASP A 34 8.50 4.43 18.72
CA ASP A 34 9.68 4.80 19.49
C ASP A 34 9.94 6.31 19.41
N LEU A 35 9.72 6.92 18.23
CA LEU A 35 9.82 8.37 18.07
C LEU A 35 8.78 9.12 18.91
N ILE A 36 7.55 8.59 19.02
CA ILE A 36 6.49 9.13 19.87
C ILE A 36 6.90 9.01 21.35
N ARG A 37 7.35 7.82 21.78
CA ARG A 37 7.78 7.56 23.17
C ARG A 37 8.97 8.43 23.59
N GLU A 38 9.93 8.61 22.70
CA GLU A 38 11.13 9.44 22.93
C GLU A 38 10.89 10.95 22.71
N ASN A 39 9.64 11.36 22.42
CA ASN A 39 9.26 12.77 22.23
C ASN A 39 10.01 13.45 21.06
N ARG A 40 10.43 12.67 20.06
CA ARG A 40 11.19 13.11 18.87
C ARG A 40 10.27 13.51 17.71
N LEU A 41 9.38 14.46 17.96
CA LEU A 41 8.33 14.87 17.02
C LEU A 41 8.84 15.39 15.67
N GLU A 42 10.01 16.05 15.64
CA GLU A 42 10.60 16.53 14.37
C GLU A 42 10.98 15.37 13.44
N ARG A 43 11.49 14.28 14.03
CA ARG A 43 11.85 13.07 13.29
C ARG A 43 10.62 12.28 12.89
N LEU A 44 9.58 12.27 13.73
CA LEU A 44 8.27 11.72 13.36
C LEU A 44 7.67 12.46 12.15
N LEU A 45 7.72 13.78 12.12
CA LEU A 45 7.25 14.57 10.97
C LEU A 45 8.03 14.26 9.68
N GLN A 46 9.32 13.96 9.77
CA GLN A 46 10.10 13.54 8.60
C GLN A 46 9.65 12.17 8.10
N VAL A 47 9.47 11.20 9.01
CA VAL A 47 8.97 9.86 8.69
C VAL A 47 7.60 9.92 8.01
N LEU A 48 6.69 10.77 8.51
CA LEU A 48 5.37 10.98 7.91
C LEU A 48 5.44 11.56 6.49
N LYS A 49 6.35 12.52 6.25
CA LYS A 49 6.58 13.06 4.89
C LYS A 49 7.11 11.98 3.94
N ASP A 50 8.05 11.16 4.41
CA ASP A 50 8.62 10.08 3.62
C ASP A 50 7.54 9.04 3.28
N LYS A 51 6.67 8.69 4.25
CA LYS A 51 5.46 7.87 4.03
C LYS A 51 4.52 8.49 3.00
N GLU A 52 4.22 9.80 3.09
CA GLU A 52 3.32 10.48 2.16
C GLU A 52 3.83 10.41 0.71
N ILE A 53 5.14 10.56 0.50
CA ILE A 53 5.77 10.42 -0.82
C ILE A 53 5.60 8.99 -1.35
N LEU A 54 5.85 7.98 -0.51
CA LEU A 54 5.66 6.58 -0.88
C LEU A 54 4.18 6.28 -1.18
N LEU A 55 3.23 6.79 -0.39
CA LEU A 55 1.80 6.62 -0.65
C LEU A 55 1.35 7.26 -1.98
N LYS A 56 1.93 8.40 -2.36
CA LYS A 56 1.68 8.99 -3.69
C LYS A 56 2.16 8.07 -4.81
N GLN A 57 3.33 7.46 -4.67
CA GLN A 57 3.82 6.46 -5.61
C GLN A 57 2.93 5.22 -5.65
N ALA A 58 2.37 4.79 -4.51
CA ALA A 58 1.39 3.70 -4.47
C ALA A 58 0.17 4.01 -5.35
N GLY A 59 -0.31 5.25 -5.32
CA GLY A 59 -1.41 5.72 -6.16
C GLY A 59 -1.13 5.63 -7.67
N GLU A 60 0.11 5.84 -8.10
CA GLU A 60 0.51 5.67 -9.51
C GLU A 60 0.42 4.20 -9.94
N PHE A 61 0.86 3.28 -9.07
CA PHE A 61 0.73 1.84 -9.33
C PHE A 61 -0.73 1.39 -9.37
N GLU A 62 -1.59 1.89 -8.49
CA GLU A 62 -3.02 1.58 -8.52
C GLU A 62 -3.69 2.03 -9.84
N GLN A 63 -3.32 3.20 -10.36
CA GLN A 63 -3.83 3.67 -11.64
C GLN A 63 -3.37 2.77 -12.79
N ARG A 64 -2.10 2.37 -12.79
CA ARG A 64 -1.54 1.47 -13.81
C ARG A 64 -2.19 0.08 -13.75
N ILE A 65 -2.38 -0.46 -12.55
CA ILE A 65 -3.10 -1.73 -12.33
C ILE A 65 -4.52 -1.64 -12.88
N LYS A 66 -5.27 -0.59 -12.55
CA LYS A 66 -6.64 -0.40 -13.06
C LYS A 66 -6.68 -0.33 -14.59
N LEU A 67 -5.72 0.34 -15.21
CA LEU A 67 -5.62 0.40 -16.67
C LEU A 67 -5.36 -0.99 -17.27
N LEU A 68 -4.40 -1.74 -16.74
CA LEU A 68 -4.05 -3.08 -17.21
C LEU A 68 -5.20 -4.07 -17.00
N GLN A 69 -5.84 -4.04 -15.83
CA GLN A 69 -7.02 -4.85 -15.53
C GLN A 69 -8.17 -4.57 -16.51
N LYS A 70 -8.42 -3.29 -16.83
CA LYS A 70 -9.44 -2.92 -17.81
C LYS A 70 -9.11 -3.48 -19.20
N GLN A 71 -7.86 -3.33 -19.66
CA GLN A 71 -7.42 -3.85 -20.96
C GLN A 71 -7.52 -5.38 -21.04
N LEU A 72 -7.23 -6.09 -19.94
CA LEU A 72 -7.38 -7.53 -19.86
C LEU A 72 -8.86 -7.94 -19.82
N ALA A 73 -9.68 -7.23 -19.05
CA ALA A 73 -11.13 -7.48 -19.02
C ALA A 73 -11.76 -7.27 -20.40
N ASP A 74 -11.41 -6.19 -21.10
CA ASP A 74 -11.88 -5.90 -22.47
C ASP A 74 -11.41 -6.99 -23.46
N HIS A 75 -10.19 -7.52 -23.31
CA HIS A 75 -9.67 -8.58 -24.19
C HIS A 75 -10.36 -9.93 -24.00
N PHE A 76 -10.66 -10.30 -22.76
CA PHE A 76 -11.28 -11.56 -22.39
C PHE A 76 -12.81 -11.48 -22.28
N ASP A 77 -13.40 -10.37 -22.69
CA ASP A 77 -14.85 -10.09 -22.65
C ASP A 77 -15.45 -10.25 -21.24
N LEU A 78 -14.73 -9.76 -20.23
CA LEU A 78 -15.16 -9.76 -18.83
C LEU A 78 -15.81 -8.42 -18.47
N ALA A 79 -16.98 -8.47 -17.85
CA ALA A 79 -17.64 -7.26 -17.34
C ALA A 79 -16.82 -6.57 -16.24
N ILE A 80 -16.09 -7.34 -15.42
CA ILE A 80 -15.20 -6.86 -14.36
C ILE A 80 -13.98 -7.78 -14.34
N PHE A 81 -12.79 -7.21 -14.20
CA PHE A 81 -11.57 -8.01 -14.05
C PHE A 81 -11.64 -8.89 -12.79
N SER A 82 -11.42 -10.19 -12.96
CA SER A 82 -11.42 -11.17 -11.87
C SER A 82 -10.49 -12.32 -12.23
N LEU A 83 -9.51 -12.62 -11.37
CA LEU A 83 -8.59 -13.75 -11.57
C LEU A 83 -9.32 -15.10 -11.71
N PRO A 84 -10.30 -15.44 -10.86
CA PRO A 84 -11.13 -16.63 -11.06
C PRO A 84 -11.82 -16.68 -12.42
N GLN A 85 -12.40 -15.56 -12.89
CA GLN A 85 -13.06 -15.54 -14.19
C GLN A 85 -12.05 -15.65 -15.33
N LEU A 86 -10.92 -14.96 -15.22
CA LEU A 86 -9.82 -15.01 -16.18
C LEU A 86 -9.32 -16.45 -16.37
N LYS A 87 -9.17 -17.22 -15.30
CA LYS A 87 -8.79 -18.64 -15.37
C LYS A 87 -9.78 -19.52 -16.14
N LEU A 88 -11.07 -19.17 -16.14
CA LEU A 88 -12.11 -19.92 -16.83
C LEU A 88 -12.18 -19.59 -18.32
N VAL A 89 -11.95 -18.32 -18.68
CA VAL A 89 -12.10 -17.84 -20.07
C VAL A 89 -10.78 -17.82 -20.84
N ALA A 90 -9.64 -17.73 -20.15
CA ALA A 90 -8.34 -17.66 -20.78
C ALA A 90 -7.90 -19.02 -21.34
N PRO A 91 -7.37 -19.06 -22.56
CA PRO A 91 -6.75 -20.25 -23.12
C PRO A 91 -5.65 -20.85 -22.24
N ALA A 92 -5.46 -22.18 -22.32
CA ALA A 92 -4.52 -22.92 -21.48
C ALA A 92 -3.07 -22.41 -21.51
N TYR A 93 -2.64 -21.80 -22.62
CA TYR A 93 -1.29 -21.26 -22.77
C TYR A 93 -1.05 -19.93 -22.03
N TYR A 94 -2.08 -19.36 -21.37
CA TYR A 94 -1.95 -18.22 -20.44
C TYR A 94 -2.01 -18.64 -18.96
N GLN A 95 -2.24 -19.92 -18.65
CA GLN A 95 -2.47 -20.37 -17.27
C GLN A 95 -1.25 -20.12 -16.37
N GLU A 96 -0.03 -20.31 -16.90
CA GLU A 96 1.21 -20.06 -16.15
C GLU A 96 1.31 -18.60 -15.71
N GLU A 97 1.03 -17.64 -16.60
CA GLU A 97 1.06 -16.22 -16.28
C GLU A 97 -0.06 -15.81 -15.31
N ILE A 98 -1.24 -16.43 -15.45
CA ILE A 98 -2.37 -16.17 -14.55
C ILE A 98 -2.10 -16.72 -13.15
N GLU A 99 -1.48 -17.90 -13.03
CA GLU A 99 -1.06 -18.47 -11.75
C GLU A 99 0.04 -17.62 -11.08
N ALA A 100 1.02 -17.14 -11.85
CA ALA A 100 2.04 -16.23 -11.35
C ALA A 100 1.42 -14.92 -10.81
N LEU A 101 0.48 -14.35 -11.57
CA LEU A 101 -0.25 -13.16 -11.16
C LEU A 101 -1.07 -13.39 -9.88
N GLU A 102 -1.78 -14.52 -9.79
CA GLU A 102 -2.54 -14.88 -8.59
C GLU A 102 -1.63 -15.05 -7.37
N ALA A 103 -0.49 -15.72 -7.54
CA ALA A 103 0.49 -15.89 -6.47
C ALA A 103 1.06 -14.54 -5.99
N THR A 104 1.25 -13.57 -6.88
CA THR A 104 1.68 -12.22 -6.50
C THR A 104 0.58 -11.46 -5.78
N VAL A 105 -0.65 -11.50 -6.27
CA VAL A 105 -1.79 -10.84 -5.61
C VAL A 105 -2.06 -11.43 -4.23
N ALA A 106 -1.93 -12.75 -4.06
CA ALA A 106 -2.07 -13.41 -2.77
C ALA A 106 -1.06 -12.92 -1.71
N LYS A 107 0.13 -12.45 -2.13
CA LYS A 107 1.13 -11.88 -1.21
C LYS A 107 0.80 -10.45 -0.77
N LEU A 108 -0.09 -9.73 -1.45
CA LEU A 108 -0.46 -8.36 -1.08
C LEU A 108 -1.29 -8.33 0.20
N LEU A 109 -2.24 -9.25 0.34
CA LEU A 109 -3.15 -9.29 1.49
C LEU A 109 -2.41 -9.26 2.84
N PRO A 110 -1.47 -10.19 3.13
CA PRO A 110 -0.77 -10.17 4.43
C PRO A 110 0.08 -8.92 4.62
N VAL A 111 0.62 -8.32 3.54
CA VAL A 111 1.40 -7.08 3.66
C VAL A 111 0.49 -5.90 4.03
N LEU A 112 -0.69 -5.81 3.42
CA LEU A 112 -1.68 -4.78 3.73
C LEU A 112 -2.21 -4.93 5.16
N GLU A 113 -2.48 -6.15 5.61
CA GLU A 113 -2.89 -6.42 7.00
C GLU A 113 -1.84 -5.97 8.01
N ILE A 114 -0.56 -6.25 7.75
CA ILE A 114 0.55 -5.79 8.59
C ILE A 114 0.60 -4.26 8.64
N LEU A 115 0.45 -3.59 7.48
CA LEU A 115 0.45 -2.14 7.41
C LEU A 115 -0.72 -1.51 8.16
N GLU A 116 -1.92 -2.07 8.02
CA GLU A 116 -3.11 -1.57 8.70
C GLU A 116 -2.96 -1.69 10.22
N GLU A 117 -2.50 -2.84 10.73
CA GLU A 117 -2.28 -3.05 12.15
C GLU A 117 -1.19 -2.12 12.70
N GLN A 118 -0.11 -1.93 11.93
CA GLN A 118 0.95 -0.99 12.26
C GLN A 118 0.42 0.45 12.37
N GLU A 119 -0.38 0.88 11.39
CA GLU A 119 -0.94 2.24 11.38
C GLU A 119 -1.91 2.45 12.54
N ARG A 120 -2.77 1.47 12.83
CA ARG A 120 -3.68 1.47 13.99
C ARG A 120 -2.90 1.59 15.31
N SER A 121 -1.80 0.85 15.43
CA SER A 121 -0.93 0.88 16.61
C SER A 121 -0.20 2.21 16.77
N ASN A 122 0.24 2.82 15.66
CA ASN A 122 0.88 4.13 15.63
C ASN A 122 -0.10 5.24 16.00
N GLU A 123 -1.32 5.19 15.46
CA GLU A 123 -2.41 6.11 15.80
C GLU A 123 -2.76 6.02 17.30
N ALA A 124 -2.89 4.81 17.85
CA ALA A 124 -3.15 4.61 19.27
C ALA A 124 -2.04 5.20 20.16
N SER A 125 -0.77 4.98 19.79
CA SER A 125 0.39 5.53 20.49
C SER A 125 0.41 7.06 20.44
N LEU A 126 0.09 7.64 19.28
CA LEU A 126 0.00 9.09 19.11
C LEU A 126 -1.12 9.65 19.97
N ASN A 127 -2.32 9.07 19.94
CA ASN A 127 -3.47 9.51 20.74
C ASN A 127 -3.16 9.49 22.24
N GLN A 128 -2.52 8.43 22.75
CA GLN A 128 -2.08 8.37 24.15
C GLN A 128 -1.06 9.47 24.48
N TYR A 129 -0.09 9.72 23.60
CA TYR A 129 0.86 10.82 23.77
C TYR A 129 0.15 12.18 23.76
N LEU A 130 -0.86 12.38 22.92
CA LEU A 130 -1.66 13.60 22.84
C LEU A 130 -2.47 13.85 24.11
N GLU A 131 -3.06 12.82 24.68
CA GLU A 131 -3.78 12.89 25.96
C GLU A 131 -2.82 13.23 27.11
N ALA A 132 -1.67 12.57 27.18
CA ALA A 132 -0.66 12.80 28.21
C ALA A 132 0.03 14.18 28.09
N SER A 133 0.15 14.72 26.87
CA SER A 133 0.81 16.00 26.59
C SER A 133 -0.11 17.22 26.64
N GLN A 134 -1.37 17.08 27.08
CA GLN A 134 -2.24 18.23 27.38
C GLN A 134 -1.79 19.08 28.60
N GLY A 135 -0.64 18.77 29.20
CA GLY A 135 0.18 19.69 30.01
C GLY A 135 0.86 20.80 29.18
N PRO A 136 1.50 21.82 29.79
CA PRO A 136 1.47 23.20 29.30
C PRO A 136 2.13 23.45 27.91
N LYS A 137 1.26 23.78 26.94
CA LYS A 137 1.31 24.82 25.88
C LYS A 137 2.42 24.88 24.81
N THR A 138 3.54 24.17 24.85
CA THR A 138 4.62 24.44 23.85
C THR A 138 4.65 23.57 22.59
N LYS A 139 3.86 22.50 22.45
CA LYS A 139 3.95 21.59 21.27
C LYS A 139 2.65 21.38 20.47
N LYS A 140 1.60 22.16 20.72
CA LYS A 140 0.25 21.97 20.14
C LYS A 140 0.20 21.97 18.59
N THR A 141 1.03 22.75 17.91
CA THR A 141 0.94 22.92 16.46
C THR A 141 1.50 21.73 15.67
N GLN A 142 2.64 21.18 16.10
CA GLN A 142 3.26 20.00 15.48
C GLN A 142 2.45 18.74 15.75
N ILE A 143 1.94 18.62 16.98
CA ILE A 143 0.98 17.61 17.42
C ILE A 143 -0.26 17.56 16.53
N ARG A 144 -0.86 18.72 16.23
CA ARG A 144 -2.05 18.81 15.39
C ARG A 144 -1.78 18.48 13.92
N LEU A 145 -0.56 18.71 13.44
CA LEU A 145 -0.13 18.36 12.08
C LEU A 145 0.08 16.85 11.95
N ALA A 146 0.71 16.21 12.94
CA ALA A 146 0.84 14.76 12.99
C ALA A 146 -0.52 14.07 13.07
N GLY A 147 -1.42 14.52 13.95
CA GLY A 147 -2.78 13.96 14.04
C GLY A 147 -3.65 14.15 12.79
N ARG A 148 -3.33 15.13 11.93
CA ARG A 148 -4.00 15.30 10.61
C ARG A 148 -3.45 14.38 9.52
N ALA A 149 -2.29 13.75 9.73
CA ALA A 149 -1.74 12.80 8.77
C ALA A 149 -2.36 11.39 8.90
N TYR A 150 -2.97 11.10 10.05
CA TYR A 150 -3.57 9.79 10.38
C TYR A 150 -5.11 9.74 10.24
N GLY A 151 -5.78 10.83 9.83
CA GLY A 151 -7.24 10.90 9.66
C GLY A 151 -7.63 11.59 8.37
#